data_AF-A0A2N3AL35-F1
#
_entry.id   AF-A0A2N3AL35-F1
#
_cell.length_a   1.000
_cell.length_b   1.000
_cell.length_c   1.000
_cell.angle_alpha   90.00
_cell.angle_beta   90.00
_cell.angle_gamma   90.00
#
_symmetry.space_group_name_H-M   'P 1'
#
loop_
_entity.id
_entity.type
_entity.pdbx_description
1 polymer ?
#
loop_
_entity_poly.entity_id
_entity_poly.type
_entity_poly.pdbx_seq_one_letter_code
_entity_poly.pdbx_strand_id
1 'polypeptide(L)' 'MKIRKNIIIKGIVQGVGFRPFIHKLVKNYNLSGWVLNSNQGVEMDIEGKTLIIDVSVILL' A
#
# COMPACT_ATOMS: atom_id res chain seq x y z
N MET A 1 -15.90 9.71 -2.23
CA MET A 1 -15.14 10.37 -1.15
C MET A 1 -13.69 9.91 -1.20
N LYS A 2 -12.73 10.79 -0.90
CA LYS A 2 -11.34 10.36 -0.64
C LYS A 2 -11.22 9.96 0.83
N ILE A 3 -10.45 8.90 1.10
CA ILE A 3 -10.10 8.46 2.46
C ILE A 3 -8.60 8.25 2.54
N ARG A 4 -8.09 8.26 3.76
CA ARG A 4 -6.71 7.92 4.08
C ARG A 4 -6.69 6.70 5.01
N LYS A 5 -5.86 5.71 4.72
CA LYS A 5 -5.67 4.51 5.55
C LYS A 5 -4.20 4.29 5.86
N ASN A 6 -3.93 3.93 7.11
CA ASN A 6 -2.64 3.39 7.54
C ASN A 6 -2.74 1.86 7.56
N ILE A 7 -1.79 1.18 6.92
CA ILE A 7 -1.77 -0.27 6.76
C ILE A 7 -0.42 -0.79 7.24
N ILE A 8 -0.44 -1.90 7.99
CA ILE A 8 0.75 -2.63 8.41
C ILE A 8 0.62 -4.06 7.87
N ILE A 9 1.56 -4.46 7.03
CA ILE A 9 1.61 -5.78 6.41
C ILE A 9 2.74 -6.55 7.07
N LYS A 10 2.39 -7.70 7.65
CA LYS A 10 3.31 -8.58 8.38
C LYS A 10 3.59 -9.84 7.56
N GLY A 11 4.76 -10.45 7.75
CA GLY A 11 5.16 -11.69 7.08
C GLY A 11 6.41 -11.52 6.21
N ILE A 12 6.57 -12.39 5.20
CA ILE A 12 7.72 -12.38 4.29
C ILE A 12 7.51 -11.31 3.22
N VAL A 13 7.75 -10.05 3.58
CA VAL A 13 7.51 -8.86 2.72
C VAL A 13 8.79 -8.13 2.33
N GLN A 14 9.94 -8.60 2.79
CA GLN A 14 11.26 -8.04 2.47
C GLN A 14 12.00 -8.94 1.48
N GLY A 15 12.71 -8.34 0.52
CA GLY A 15 13.46 -9.08 -0.51
C GLY A 15 12.61 -9.69 -1.64
N VAL A 16 11.28 -9.54 -1.61
CA VAL A 16 10.35 -10.16 -2.59
C VAL A 16 9.86 -9.23 -3.71
N GLY A 17 10.40 -8.02 -3.80
CA GLY A 17 9.93 -7.03 -4.78
C GLY A 17 8.65 -6.29 -4.38
N PHE A 18 8.34 -6.22 -3.07
CA PHE A 18 7.13 -5.58 -2.54
C PHE A 18 7.01 -4.09 -2.92
N ARG A 19 8.09 -3.30 -2.77
CA ARG A 19 8.08 -1.86 -3.12
C ARG A 19 7.75 -1.60 -4.60
N PRO A 20 8.37 -2.29 -5.58
CA PRO A 20 7.95 -2.22 -6.98
C PRO A 20 6.47 -2.55 -7.23
N PHE A 21 5.92 -3.55 -6.52
CA PHE A 21 4.50 -3.92 -6.62
C PHE A 21 3.59 -2.77 -6.13
N ILE A 22 3.87 -2.19 -4.95
CA ILE A 22 3.09 -1.04 -4.45
C ILE A 22 3.21 0.16 -5.38
N HIS A 23 4.40 0.46 -5.90
CA HIS A 23 4.59 1.58 -6.80
C HIS A 23 3.73 1.46 -8.07
N LYS A 24 3.55 0.24 -8.62
CA LYS A 24 2.62 -0.01 -9.73
C LYS A 24 1.16 0.19 -9.32
N LEU A 25 0.74 -0.33 -8.18
CA LEU A 25 -0.61 -0.13 -7.66
C LEU A 25 -0.94 1.36 -7.50
N VAL A 26 -0.07 2.10 -6.82
CA VAL A 26 -0.24 3.54 -6.57
C VAL A 26 -0.40 4.31 -7.88
N LYS A 27 0.44 4.02 -8.88
CA LYS A 27 0.37 4.66 -10.20
C LYS A 27 -0.91 4.30 -10.97
N ASN A 28 -1.28 3.02 -11.01
CA ASN A 28 -2.43 2.54 -11.78
C ASN A 28 -3.76 3.03 -11.20
N TYR A 29 -3.82 3.20 -9.88
CA TYR A 29 -5.03 3.56 -9.15
C TYR A 29 -5.09 5.04 -8.72
N ASN A 30 -4.10 5.84 -9.13
CA ASN A 30 -3.98 7.25 -8.79
C ASN A 30 -4.10 7.50 -7.28
N LEU A 31 -3.42 6.66 -6.50
CA LEU A 31 -3.29 6.79 -5.05
C LEU A 31 -2.11 7.71 -4.72
N SER A 32 -2.10 8.26 -3.51
CA SER A 32 -0.98 9.06 -2.98
C SER A 32 -0.61 8.60 -1.58
N GLY A 33 0.63 8.79 -1.17
CA GLY A 33 1.10 8.43 0.18
C GLY A 33 2.52 7.88 0.17
N TRP A 34 2.85 7.00 1.12
CA TRP A 34 4.20 6.47 1.29
C TRP A 34 4.20 5.00 1.71
N VAL A 35 5.34 4.35 1.49
CA VAL A 35 5.62 2.97 1.89
C VAL A 35 6.97 2.92 2.58
N LEU A 36 7.03 2.28 3.73
CA LEU A 36 8.23 2.07 4.53
C LEU A 36 8.39 0.58 4.82
N ASN A 37 9.56 0.03 4.52
CA ASN A 37 9.95 -1.27 5.07
C ASN A 37 10.50 -1.04 6.47
N SER A 38 9.90 -1.65 7.49
CA SER A 38 10.37 -1.61 8.87
C SER A 38 10.69 -3.02 9.37
N ASN A 39 11.29 -3.12 10.56
CA ASN A 39 11.58 -4.41 11.18
C ASN A 39 10.31 -5.19 11.55
N GLN A 40 9.15 -4.53 11.55
CA GLN A 40 7.85 -5.15 11.86
C GLN A 40 7.09 -5.60 10.60
N GLY A 41 7.60 -5.29 9.40
CA GLY A 41 6.96 -5.60 8.13
C GLY A 41 7.01 -4.42 7.16
N VAL A 42 5.90 -4.16 6.46
CA VAL A 42 5.74 -2.99 5.59
C VAL A 42 4.63 -2.11 6.13
N GLU A 43 4.96 -0.85 6.35
CA GLU A 43 4.04 0.19 6.79
C GLU A 43 3.70 1.10 5.60
N MET A 44 2.42 1.44 5.46
CA MET A 44 1.94 2.24 4.35
C MET A 44 0.89 3.24 4.80
N ASP A 45 1.01 4.45 4.29
CA ASP A 45 -0.05 5.46 4.30
C ASP A 45 -0.54 5.63 2.87
N ILE A 46 -1.85 5.45 2.66
CA ILE A 46 -2.46 5.58 1.33
C ILE A 46 -3.70 6.46 1.38
N GLU A 47 -3.80 7.38 0.43
CA GLU A 47 -4.93 8.27 0.22
C GLU A 47 -5.46 8.11 -1.20
N GLY A 48 -6.79 8.09 -1.34
CA GLY A 48 -7.46 7.84 -2.61
C GLY A 48 -8.97 7.68 -2.46
N LYS A 49 -9.66 7.35 -3.56
CA LYS A 49 -11.11 7.08 -3.51
C LYS A 49 -11.38 5.82 -2.69
N THR A 50 -12.37 5.85 -1.80
CA THR A 50 -12.76 4.70 -0.94
C THR A 50 -12.79 3.36 -1.67
N LEU A 51 -13.55 3.30 -2.77
CA LEU A 51 -13.69 2.07 -3.57
C LEU A 51 -12.34 1.52 -4.06
N ILE A 52 -11.42 2.41 -4.42
CA ILE A 52 -10.10 2.04 -4.95
C ILE A 52 -9.18 1.57 -3.83
N ILE A 53 -9.22 2.23 -2.66
CA ILE A 53 -8.44 1.81 -1.50
C ILE A 53 -8.87 0.42 -1.05
N ASP A 54 -10.17 0.14 -0.98
CA ASP A 54 -10.67 -1.17 -0.53
C ASP A 54 -10.24 -2.31 -1.48
N VAL A 55 -10.29 -2.09 -2.80
CA VAL A 55 -9.77 -3.05 -3.80
C VAL A 55 -8.25 -3.22 -3.69
N SER A 56 -7.52 -2.12 -3.50
CA SER A 56 -6.05 -2.17 -3.43
C SER A 56 -5.57 -2.91 -2.18
N VAL A 57 -6.28 -2.80 -1.06
CA VAL A 57 -5.98 -3.55 0.18
C VAL A 57 -6.18 -5.05 0.01
N ILE A 58 -7.15 -5.49 -0.79
CA ILE A 58 -7.39 -6.92 -1.07
C ILE A 58 -6.22 -7.54 -1.87
N LEU A 59 -5.47 -6.73 -2.62
CA LEU A 59 -4.34 -7.19 -3.43
C LEU A 59 -3.02 -7.27 -2.63
N LEU A 60 -3.02 -6.89 -1.34
CA LEU A 60 -1.86 -6.84 -0.44
C LEU A 60 -1.85 -8.04 0.52
#